data_AF-A0A1S9T2F5-F1
#
_entry.id   AF-A0A1S9T2F5-F1
#
_cell.length_a   1.000
_cell.length_b   1.000
_cell.length_c   1.000
_cell.angle_alpha   90.00
_cell.angle_beta   90.00
_cell.angle_gamma   90.00
#
_symmetry.space_group_name_H-M   'P 1'
#
loop_
_entity.id
_entity.type
_entity.pdbx_description
1 polymer ?
#
loop_
_entity_poly.entity_id
_entity_poly.type
_entity_poly.pdbx_seq_one_letter_code
_entity_poly.pdbx_strand_id
1 'polypeptide(L)' 'MKLDSNNHSVFLLYYHLVLVVKYRRNVFDDDMSDYAKDMFIRLS' A
#
# COMPACT_ATOMS: atom_id res chain seq x y z
N MET A 1 9.82 15.83 11.72
CA MET A 1 9.81 15.42 10.30
C MET A 1 11.13 14.70 10.05
N LYS A 2 11.10 13.37 9.84
CA LYS A 2 12.31 12.55 9.63
C LYS A 2 12.49 12.35 8.13
N LEU A 3 13.66 12.72 7.60
CA LEU A 3 14.01 12.57 6.19
C LEU A 3 14.75 11.25 5.99
N ASP A 4 14.51 10.59 4.87
CA ASP A 4 15.27 9.41 4.44
C ASP A 4 16.35 9.82 3.44
N SER A 5 17.40 9.02 3.33
CA SER A 5 18.52 9.30 2.42
C SER A 5 19.07 8.03 1.80
N ASN A 6 19.51 8.13 0.56
CA ASN A 6 20.38 7.15 -0.09
C ASN A 6 21.78 7.78 -0.29
N ASN A 7 22.70 7.07 -0.96
CA ASN A 7 24.09 7.51 -1.14
C ASN A 7 24.27 8.90 -1.80
N HIS A 8 23.27 9.40 -2.53
CA HIS A 8 23.38 10.63 -3.31
C HIS A 8 22.16 11.57 -3.18
N SER A 9 21.18 11.25 -2.35
CA SER A 9 19.95 12.04 -2.24
C SER A 9 19.31 11.91 -0.86
N VAL A 10 18.74 13.01 -0.39
CA VAL A 10 17.87 13.07 0.79
C VAL A 10 16.46 13.38 0.30
N PHE A 11 15.47 12.62 0.74
CA PHE A 11 14.11 12.72 0.23
C PHE A 11 13.05 12.47 1.31
N LEU A 12 11.83 12.89 0.99
CA LEU A 12 10.65 12.64 1.80
C LEU A 12 9.45 12.48 0.86
N LEU A 13 8.96 11.25 0.75
CA LEU A 13 7.96 10.89 -0.25
C LEU A 13 6.72 10.35 0.45
N TYR A 14 5.65 11.13 0.46
CA TYR A 14 4.33 10.71 0.94
C TYR A 14 3.37 10.57 -0.24
N TYR A 15 2.77 9.39 -0.37
CA TYR A 15 1.84 9.09 -1.44
C TYR A 15 0.50 8.60 -0.90
N HIS A 16 -0.57 9.00 -1.57
CA HIS A 16 -1.90 8.43 -1.36
C HIS A 16 -2.19 7.44 -2.49
N LEU A 17 -2.09 6.15 -2.17
CA LEU A 17 -2.37 5.07 -3.11
C LEU A 17 -3.82 4.61 -2.95
N VAL A 18 -4.58 4.60 -4.05
CA VAL A 18 -5.95 4.07 -4.09
C VAL A 18 -6.05 3.07 -5.24
N LEU A 19 -6.45 1.85 -4.93
CA LEU A 19 -6.62 0.75 -5.88
C LEU A 19 -8.06 0.23 -5.81
N VAL A 20 -8.56 -0.29 -6.93
CA VAL A 20 -9.95 -0.77 -7.03
C VAL A 20 -9.97 -2.13 -7.73
N VAL A 21 -10.88 -2.99 -7.30
CA VAL A 21 -11.09 -4.30 -7.91
C VAL A 21 -11.70 -4.21 -9.30
N LYS A 22 -11.35 -5.17 -10.15
CA LYS A 22 -11.90 -5.26 -11.51
C LYS A 22 -13.43 -5.27 -11.46
N TYR A 23 -14.05 -4.38 -12.25
CA TYR A 23 -15.50 -4.20 -12.34
C TYR A 23 -16.21 -3.72 -11.06
N ARG A 24 -15.48 -3.26 -10.02
CA ARG A 24 -16.07 -2.77 -8.76
C ARG A 24 -17.05 -3.76 -8.12
N ARG A 25 -16.77 -5.06 -8.25
CA ARG A 25 -17.57 -6.10 -7.60
C ARG A 25 -17.40 -6.02 -6.08
N ASN A 26 -18.43 -6.37 -5.33
CA ASN A 26 -18.35 -6.45 -3.87
C ASN A 26 -17.67 -7.75 -3.44
N VAL A 27 -16.33 -7.80 -3.55
CA VAL A 27 -15.51 -8.99 -3.28
C VAL A 27 -14.74 -8.91 -1.96
N PHE A 28 -14.71 -7.73 -1.33
CA PHE A 28 -14.09 -7.55 -0.03
C PHE A 28 -15.12 -7.86 1.05
N ASP A 29 -15.04 -9.07 1.61
CA ASP A 29 -15.58 -9.40 2.92
C ASP A 29 -14.47 -9.25 3.98
N ASP A 30 -14.79 -9.53 5.25
CA ASP A 30 -13.84 -9.33 6.36
C ASP A 30 -12.59 -10.22 6.20
N ASP A 31 -12.77 -11.52 5.92
CA ASP A 31 -11.68 -12.48 5.78
C ASP A 31 -10.77 -12.16 4.56
N MET A 32 -11.36 -11.86 3.41
CA MET A 32 -10.64 -11.48 2.19
C MET A 32 -9.91 -10.15 2.36
N SER A 33 -10.50 -9.20 3.10
CA SER A 33 -9.85 -7.93 3.42
C SER A 33 -8.61 -8.12 4.27
N ASP A 34 -8.66 -9.00 5.27
CA ASP A 34 -7.51 -9.28 6.13
C ASP A 34 -6.40 -10.02 5.39
N TYR A 35 -6.76 -11.00 4.53
CA TYR A 35 -5.79 -11.63 3.64
C TYR A 35 -5.14 -10.61 2.68
N ALA A 36 -5.92 -9.71 2.07
CA ALA A 36 -5.39 -8.70 1.16
C ALA A 36 -4.44 -7.71 1.85
N LYS A 37 -4.73 -7.32 3.10
CA LYS A 37 -3.84 -6.48 3.91
C LYS A 37 -2.51 -7.17 4.20
N ASP A 38 -2.55 -8.44 4.62
CA ASP A 38 -1.34 -9.22 4.91
C ASP A 38 -0.46 -9.38 3.66
N MET A 39 -1.09 -9.73 2.53
CA MET A 39 -0.39 -9.83 1.25
C MET A 39 0.25 -8.51 0.82
N PHE A 40 -0.42 -7.37 1.05
CA PHE A 40 0.13 -6.05 0.73
C PHE A 40 1.37 -5.73 1.56
N ILE A 41 1.32 -5.97 2.87
CA ILE A 41 2.46 -5.75 3.79
C ILE A 41 3.64 -6.67 3.44
N ARG A 42 3.38 -7.90 3.00
CA ARG A 42 4.45 -8.85 2.64
C ARG A 42 5.17 -8.49 1.33
N LEU A 43 4.49 -7.78 0.43
CA LEU A 43 5.05 -7.34 -0.85
C LEU A 43 5.78 -5.99 -0.75
N SER A 44 5.47 -5.18 0.28
CA SER A 44 6.13 -3.90 0.53
C SER A 44 7.49 -4.07 1.20
#